data_AF-A0A068RD99-F1
#
_entry.id   AF-A0A068RD99-F1
#
_cell.length_a   1.000
_cell.length_b   1.000
_cell.length_c   1.000
_cell.angle_alpha   90.00
_cell.angle_beta   90.00
_cell.angle_gamma   90.00
#
_symmetry.space_group_name_H-M   'P 1'
#
loop_
_entity.id
_entity.type
_entity.pdbx_description
1 polymer ?
#
loop_
_entity_poly.entity_id
_entity_poly.type
_entity_poly.pdbx_seq_one_letter_code
_entity_poly.pdbx_strand_id
1 'polypeptide(L)' 'ARQTDRAVDFLAYMVSKGCKPTEATYTILIEGVAYEGMANEALELLSELCSRGVMKKSSAQHVASRCNVGLRG' A
#
# COMPACT_ATOMS: atom_id res chain seq x y z
N ALA A 1 16.77 -5.53 -6.08
CA ALA A 1 16.28 -4.60 -5.02
C ALA A 1 15.10 -3.85 -5.59
N ARG A 2 14.03 -3.71 -4.83
CA ARG A 2 12.84 -2.97 -5.25
C ARG A 2 13.08 -1.48 -5.05
N GLN A 3 12.49 -0.66 -5.89
CA GLN A 3 12.48 0.79 -5.70
C GLN A 3 11.62 1.17 -4.49
N THR A 4 10.60 0.36 -4.15
CA THR A 4 9.73 0.58 -2.97
C THR A 4 10.35 0.20 -1.63
N ASP A 5 11.47 -0.55 -1.59
CA ASP A 5 12.08 -1.04 -0.34
C ASP A 5 12.33 0.09 0.67
N ARG A 6 12.91 1.21 0.19
CA ARG A 6 13.17 2.38 1.05
C ARG A 6 11.89 3.04 1.58
N ALA A 7 10.81 3.02 0.80
CA ALA A 7 9.54 3.59 1.22
C ALA A 7 8.87 2.71 2.29
N VAL A 8 9.00 1.38 2.18
CA VAL A 8 8.57 0.42 3.21
C VAL A 8 9.36 0.64 4.50
N ASP A 9 10.69 0.73 4.41
CA ASP A 9 11.55 0.96 5.58
C ASP A 9 11.21 2.28 6.28
N PHE A 10 10.97 3.34 5.49
CA PHE A 10 10.60 4.64 6.05
C PHE A 10 9.22 4.63 6.69
N LEU A 11 8.25 3.92 6.11
CA LEU A 11 6.93 3.72 6.73
C LEU A 11 7.06 3.00 8.07
N ALA A 12 7.86 1.92 8.14
CA ALA A 12 8.12 1.19 9.37
C ALA A 12 8.79 2.09 10.42
N TYR A 13 9.74 2.93 9.99
CA TYR A 13 10.36 3.93 10.85
C TYR A 13 9.33 4.93 11.42
N MET A 14 8.44 5.50 10.59
CA MET A 14 7.38 6.40 11.05
C MET A 14 6.52 5.76 12.15
N VAL A 15 6.07 4.53 11.92
CA VAL A 15 5.27 3.77 12.89
C VAL A 15 6.07 3.53 14.18
N SER A 16 7.35 3.17 14.08
CA SER A 16 8.23 2.95 15.24
C SER A 16 8.43 4.20 16.10
N LYS A 17 8.32 5.39 15.49
CA LYS A 17 8.38 6.69 16.17
C LYS A 17 7.04 7.17 16.72
N GLY A 18 6.00 6.34 16.62
CA GLY A 18 4.65 6.68 17.06
C GLY A 18 3.93 7.63 16.11
N CYS A 19 4.48 7.91 14.93
CA CYS A 19 3.74 8.62 13.89
C CYS A 19 2.60 7.73 13.39
N LYS A 20 1.50 8.36 12.98
CA LYS A 20 0.36 7.68 12.36
C LYS A 20 0.36 8.05 10.87
N PRO A 21 0.88 7.18 9.99
CA PRO A 21 0.80 7.39 8.55
C PRO A 21 -0.66 7.54 8.11
N THR A 22 -0.89 8.34 7.07
CA THR A 22 -2.23 8.63 6.60
C THR A 22 -2.67 7.63 5.53
N GLU A 23 -3.97 7.61 5.25
CA GLU A 23 -4.55 6.85 4.14
C GLU A 23 -3.83 7.14 2.80
N ALA A 24 -3.40 8.38 2.57
CA ALA A 24 -2.63 8.76 1.39
C ALA A 24 -1.23 8.12 1.38
N THR A 25 -0.54 8.07 2.53
CA THR A 25 0.78 7.41 2.65
C THR A 25 0.69 5.93 2.27
N TYR A 26 -0.31 5.21 2.79
CA TYR A 26 -0.51 3.81 2.46
C TYR A 26 -0.90 3.61 0.99
N THR A 27 -1.78 4.45 0.47
CA THR A 27 -2.21 4.39 -0.94
C THR A 27 -1.02 4.48 -1.89
N ILE A 28 -0.13 5.46 -1.69
CA ILE A 28 1.06 5.65 -2.53
C ILE A 28 1.98 4.42 -2.45
N LEU A 29 2.19 3.87 -1.26
CA LEU A 29 3.05 2.72 -1.08
C LEU A 29 2.48 1.47 -1.77
N ILE A 30 1.18 1.20 -1.59
CA ILE A 30 0.49 0.04 -2.17
C ILE A 30 0.52 0.12 -3.70
N GLU A 31 0.24 1.28 -4.27
CA GLU A 31 0.30 1.48 -5.72
C GLU A 31 1.72 1.30 -6.26
N GLY A 32 2.73 1.80 -5.55
CA GLY A 32 4.13 1.60 -5.91
C GLY A 32 4.52 0.13 -5.91
N VAL A 33 4.12 -0.63 -4.88
CA VAL A 33 4.39 -2.07 -4.78
C VAL A 33 3.68 -2.82 -5.90
N ALA A 34 2.41 -2.51 -6.18
CA ALA A 34 1.69 -3.12 -7.29
C ALA A 34 2.34 -2.81 -8.66
N TYR A 35 2.86 -1.61 -8.85
CA TYR A 35 3.56 -1.20 -10.08
C TYR A 35 4.86 -1.98 -10.31
N GLU A 36 5.48 -2.50 -9.26
CA GLU A 36 6.67 -3.37 -9.36
C GLU A 36 6.33 -4.84 -9.66
N GLY A 37 5.07 -5.14 -10.00
CA GLY A 37 4.59 -6.49 -10.29
C GLY A 37 4.13 -7.28 -9.07
N MET A 38 4.15 -6.65 -7.89
CA MET A 38 3.79 -7.27 -6.59
C MET A 38 2.32 -6.97 -6.23
N ALA A 39 1.42 -7.14 -7.21
CA ALA A 39 0.01 -6.79 -7.05
C ALA A 39 -0.68 -7.60 -5.94
N ASN A 40 -0.29 -8.87 -5.77
CA ASN A 40 -0.85 -9.73 -4.72
C ASN A 40 -0.45 -9.23 -3.33
N GLU A 41 0.85 -8.94 -3.09
CA GLU A 41 1.29 -8.39 -1.81
C GLU A 41 0.64 -7.01 -1.53
N ALA A 42 0.48 -6.19 -2.57
CA ALA A 42 -0.20 -4.90 -2.47
C ALA A 42 -1.67 -5.05 -2.03
N LEU A 43 -2.41 -6.02 -2.60
CA LEU A 43 -3.80 -6.29 -2.25
C LEU A 43 -3.95 -6.91 -0.85
N GLU A 44 -3.01 -7.77 -0.44
CA GLU A 44 -2.98 -8.32 0.93
C GLU A 44 -2.77 -7.20 1.96
N LEU A 45 -1.81 -6.31 1.72
CA LEU A 45 -1.58 -5.15 2.57
C LEU A 45 -2.80 -4.23 2.63
N LEU A 46 -3.45 -4.00 1.49
CA LEU A 46 -4.67 -3.19 1.40
C LEU A 46 -5.81 -3.80 2.23
N SER A 47 -5.99 -5.12 2.16
CA SER A 47 -6.98 -5.86 2.94
C SER A 47 -6.71 -5.71 4.45
N GLU A 48 -5.46 -5.81 4.87
CA GLU A 48 -5.08 -5.67 6.28
C GLU A 48 -5.28 -4.24 6.79
N LEU A 49 -5.03 -3.22 5.97
CA LEU A 49 -5.29 -1.83 6.36
C LEU A 49 -6.79 -1.54 6.50
N CYS A 50 -7.61 -2.18 5.67
CA CYS A 50 -9.06 -2.14 5.84
C CYS A 50 -9.54 -2.89 7.08
N SER A 51 -8.98 -4.07 7.39
CA SER A 51 -9.34 -4.87 8.57
C SER A 51 -9.06 -4.10 9.87
N ARG A 52 -7.94 -3.35 9.90
CA ARG A 52 -7.54 -2.50 11.02
C ARG A 52 -8.25 -1.15 11.09
N GLY A 53 -9.13 -0.84 10.13
CA GLY A 53 -9.84 0.44 10.07
C GLY A 53 -8.94 1.65 9.76
N VAL A 54 -7.73 1.41 9.24
CA VAL A 54 -6.78 2.47 8.85
C VAL A 54 -7.16 3.07 7.50
N MET A 55 -7.76 2.26 6.62
CA MET A 55 -8.21 2.67 5.30
C MET A 55 -9.70 2.40 5.10
N LYS A 56 -10.39 3.34 4.45
CA LYS A 56 -11.82 3.19 4.18
C LYS A 56 -12.04 2.20 3.05
N LYS A 57 -13.12 1.41 3.13
CA LYS A 57 -13.50 0.45 2.09
C LYS A 57 -13.66 1.11 0.71
N SER A 58 -14.22 2.33 0.66
CA SER A 58 -14.39 3.09 -0.59
C SER A 58 -13.06 3.44 -1.25
N SER A 59 -12.07 3.85 -0.46
CA SER A 59 -10.72 4.17 -0.95
C SER A 59 -10.01 2.89 -1.37
N ALA A 60 -10.14 1.81 -0.60
CA ALA A 60 -9.52 0.53 -0.93
C ALA A 60 -10.05 -0.06 -2.25
N GLN A 61 -11.34 0.07 -2.54
CA GLN A 61 -11.89 -0.35 -3.84
C GLN A 61 -11.23 0.40 -5.02
N HIS A 62 -10.98 1.70 -4.86
CA HIS A 62 -10.29 2.50 -5.88
C HIS A 62 -8.84 2.05 -6.06
N VAL A 63 -8.11 1.83 -4.96
CA VAL A 63 -6.72 1.38 -4.99
C VAL A 63 -6.58 -0.03 -5.54
N ALA A 64 -7.48 -0.95 -5.18
CA ALA A 64 -7.51 -2.31 -5.71
C ALA A 64 -7.69 -2.33 -7.23
N SER A 65 -8.57 -1.46 -7.76
CA SER A 65 -8.73 -1.30 -9.21
C SER A 65 -7.42 -0.93 -9.91
N ARG A 66 -6.64 -0.02 -9.31
CA ARG A 66 -5.33 0.43 -9.85
C ARG A 66 -4.27 -0.66 -9.78
N CYS A 67 -4.28 -1.48 -8.73
CA CYS A 67 -3.35 -2.61 -8.58
C CYS A 67 -3.55 -3.67 -9.68
N ASN A 68 -4.79 -3.89 -10.13
CA ASN A 68 -5.10 -4.84 -11.19
C ASN A 68 -4.64 -4.40 -12.59
N VAL A 69 -4.32 -3.11 -12.79
CA VAL A 69 -3.83 -2.61 -14.08
C VAL A 69 -2.37 -3.02 -14.33
N GLY A 70 -1.60 -3.32 -13.28
CA GLY A 70 -0.19 -3.75 -13.38
C GLY A 70 0.03 -5.18 -13.90
N LEU A 71 -1.02 -6.02 -13.96
CA LEU A 71 -0.95 -7.41 -14.44
C LEU A 71 -1.04 -7.55 -15.97
N ARG A 72 -1.10 -6.45 -16.73
CA ARG A 72 -1.21 -6.43 -18.19
C ARG A 72 0.09 -6.05 -18.93
N GLY A 73 1.22 -5.96 -18.22
CA GLY A 73 2.54 -5.69 -18.79
C GLY A 73 3.27 -6.94 -19.23
#